data_AF-A0A084IMP1-F1
#
_entry.id   AF-A0A084IMP1-F1
#
_cell.length_a   1.000
_cell.length_b   1.000
_cell.length_c   1.000
_cell.angle_alpha   90.00
_cell.angle_beta   90.00
_cell.angle_gamma   90.00
#
_symmetry.space_group_name_H-M   'P 1'
#
loop_
_entity.id
_entity.type
_entity.pdbx_description
1 polymer ?
#
loop_
_entity_poly.entity_id
_entity_poly.type
_entity_poly.pdbx_seq_one_letter_code
_entity_poly.pdbx_strand_id
1 'polypeptide(L)'
;MIMRVYDSVVDVVVIGLVLIMLVTLGFAFFDVAAGLFRLLPTIKTTELDATEFRDLVSSVLDVFVIIELFSTFVQYVKVRRVRLSMLIDVTAVFVLRDMLVTLYGQTFETSQLIVLALLLIVLVIARSITGFFPPKSWKES
;
A
#
# COMPACT_ATOMS: atom_id res chain seq x y z
N MET A 1 0.75 -22.27 30.03
CA MET A 1 0.70 -23.11 28.81
C MET A 1 -0.04 -22.40 27.67
N ILE A 2 -1.21 -21.79 27.91
CA ILE A 2 -2.01 -21.04 26.92
C ILE A 2 -1.26 -19.89 26.22
N MET A 3 -0.51 -19.06 26.96
CA MET A 3 0.27 -17.95 26.36
C MET A 3 1.32 -18.42 25.34
N ARG A 4 2.00 -19.56 25.59
CA ARG A 4 3.00 -20.12 24.67
C ARG A 4 2.39 -20.66 23.38
N VAL A 5 1.20 -21.26 23.47
CA VAL A 5 0.47 -21.73 22.28
C VAL A 5 0.00 -20.54 21.45
N TYR A 6 -0.49 -19.48 22.09
CA TYR A 6 -0.88 -18.24 21.42
C TYR A 6 0.29 -17.62 20.65
N ASP A 7 1.43 -17.42 21.31
CA ASP A 7 2.62 -16.85 20.66
C ASP A 7 3.10 -17.70 19.48
N SER A 8 3.11 -19.03 19.65
CA SER A 8 3.53 -19.93 18.58
C SER A 8 2.56 -19.96 17.40
N VAL A 9 1.25 -19.87 17.64
CA VAL A 9 0.24 -19.78 16.57
C VAL A 9 0.36 -18.45 15.84
N VAL A 10 0.55 -17.34 16.56
CA VAL A 10 0.75 -16.02 15.96
C VAL A 10 2.01 -16.01 15.09
N ASP A 11 3.13 -16.54 15.57
CA ASP A 11 4.37 -16.58 14.79
C ASP A 11 4.22 -17.44 13.52
N VAL A 12 3.55 -18.59 13.59
CA VAL A 12 3.27 -19.43 12.41
C VAL A 12 2.38 -18.70 11.41
N VAL A 13 1.31 -18.05 11.87
CA VAL A 13 0.40 -17.27 11.01
C VAL A 13 1.15 -16.12 10.34
N VAL A 14 1.96 -15.39 11.10
CA VAL A 14 2.77 -14.27 10.59
C VAL A 14 3.77 -14.74 9.53
N ILE A 15 4.50 -15.83 9.79
CA ILE A 15 5.44 -16.40 8.81
C ILE A 15 4.70 -16.84 7.55
N GLY A 16 3.55 -17.50 7.69
CA GLY A 16 2.71 -17.90 6.57
C GLY A 16 2.23 -16.70 5.74
N LEU A 17 1.76 -15.63 6.40
CA LEU A 17 1.35 -14.39 5.74
C LEU A 17 2.51 -13.74 4.99
N VAL A 18 3.69 -13.61 5.61
CA VAL A 18 4.87 -13.03 4.97
C VAL A 18 5.29 -13.84 3.73
N LEU A 19 5.25 -15.17 3.79
CA LEU A 19 5.54 -16.02 2.64
C LEU A 19 4.55 -15.82 1.50
N ILE A 20 3.25 -15.82 1.80
CA ILE A 20 2.21 -15.57 0.79
C ILE A 20 2.41 -14.19 0.14
N MET A 21 2.69 -13.16 0.94
CA MET A 21 2.92 -11.81 0.44
C MET A 21 4.17 -11.70 -0.45
N LEU A 22 5.25 -12.40 -0.12
CA LEU A 22 6.44 -12.43 -0.97
C LEU A 22 6.13 -13.10 -2.32
N VAL A 23 5.36 -14.18 -2.30
CA VAL A 23 4.94 -14.88 -3.52
C VAL A 23 4.05 -13.98 -4.38
N THR A 24 3.03 -13.34 -3.80
CA THR A 24 2.14 -12.43 -4.56
C THR A 24 2.90 -11.22 -5.10
N LEU A 25 3.82 -10.65 -4.33
CA LEU A 25 4.67 -9.55 -4.78
C LEU A 25 5.56 -9.97 -5.96
N GLY A 26 6.14 -11.18 -5.91
CA GLY A 26 6.92 -11.74 -7.00
C GLY A 26 6.11 -11.91 -8.29
N PHE A 27 4.89 -12.44 -8.18
CA PHE A 27 3.99 -12.57 -9.33
C PHE A 27 3.59 -11.22 -9.91
N ALA A 28 3.21 -10.27 -9.05
CA ALA A 28 2.80 -8.94 -9.50
C ALA A 28 3.96 -8.18 -10.17
N PHE A 29 5.18 -8.29 -9.64
CA PHE A 29 6.36 -7.71 -10.27
C PHE A 29 6.66 -8.36 -11.63
N PHE A 30 6.54 -9.69 -11.73
CA PHE A 30 6.72 -10.40 -12.99
C PHE A 30 5.70 -9.97 -14.04
N ASP A 31 4.44 -9.79 -13.64
CA ASP A 31 3.37 -9.38 -14.55
C ASP A 31 3.61 -7.98 -15.11
N VAL A 32 3.98 -7.02 -14.24
CA VAL A 32 4.39 -5.67 -14.66
C VAL A 32 5.61 -5.70 -15.58
N ALA A 33 6.63 -6.50 -15.25
CA ALA A 33 7.81 -6.63 -16.09
C ALA A 33 7.46 -7.21 -17.47
N ALA A 34 6.64 -8.25 -17.53
CA ALA A 34 6.17 -8.85 -18.78
C ALA A 34 5.34 -7.85 -19.60
N GLY A 35 4.47 -7.08 -18.95
CA GLY A 35 3.73 -5.98 -19.57
C GLY A 35 4.65 -4.93 -20.19
N LEU A 36 5.65 -4.46 -19.44
CA LEU A 36 6.68 -3.54 -19.95
C LEU A 36 7.41 -4.12 -21.17
N PHE A 37 7.84 -5.38 -21.10
CA PHE A 37 8.55 -6.04 -22.21
C PHE A 37 7.71 -6.13 -23.48
N ARG A 38 6.39 -6.32 -23.35
CA ARG A 38 5.46 -6.34 -24.50
C ARG A 38 5.26 -4.95 -25.11
N LEU A 39 5.30 -3.89 -24.29
CA LEU A 39 5.09 -2.52 -24.74
C LEU A 39 6.33 -1.86 -25.34
N LEU A 40 7.54 -2.26 -24.91
CA LEU A 40 8.81 -1.78 -25.47
C LEU A 40 8.90 -1.78 -27.02
N PRO A 41 8.51 -2.86 -27.73
CA PRO A 41 8.51 -2.86 -29.19
C PRO A 41 7.42 -1.95 -29.79
N THR A 42 6.23 -1.87 -29.18
CA THR A 42 5.11 -1.03 -29.63
C THR A 42 5.42 0.48 -29.53
N ILE A 43 6.16 0.89 -28.48
CA ILE A 43 6.59 2.29 -28.30
C ILE A 43 7.55 2.73 -29.41
N LYS A 44 8.34 1.80 -29.96
CA LYS A 44 9.26 2.09 -31.08
C LYS A 44 8.55 2.29 -32.42
N THR A 45 7.29 1.86 -32.56
CA THR A 45 6.53 1.89 -33.82
C THR A 45 5.47 3.00 -33.88
N THR A 46 5.47 3.95 -32.93
CA THR A 46 4.69 5.20 -32.92
C THR A 46 3.17 5.06 -32.75
N GLU A 47 2.60 3.85 -32.76
CA GLU A 47 1.21 3.60 -32.38
C GLU A 47 1.14 3.24 -30.89
N LEU A 48 1.23 4.25 -30.03
CA LEU A 48 0.94 4.07 -28.61
C LEU A 48 -0.57 4.02 -28.41
N ASP A 49 -1.10 2.80 -28.22
CA ASP A 49 -2.48 2.65 -27.77
C ASP A 49 -2.57 3.17 -26.33
N ALA A 50 -3.34 4.24 -26.13
CA ALA A 50 -3.58 4.85 -24.83
C ALA A 50 -4.20 3.84 -23.83
N THR A 51 -4.81 2.77 -24.31
CA THR A 51 -5.34 1.67 -23.51
C THR A 51 -4.23 0.82 -22.91
N GLU A 52 -3.28 0.38 -23.73
CA GLU A 52 -2.15 -0.44 -23.30
C GLU A 52 -1.26 0.28 -22.26
N PHE A 53 -1.01 1.58 -22.47
CA PHE A 53 -0.26 2.39 -21.49
C PHE A 53 -1.00 2.50 -20.15
N ARG A 54 -2.33 2.65 -20.20
CA ARG A 54 -3.17 2.79 -19.00
C ARG A 54 -3.26 1.49 -18.21
N ASP A 55 -3.38 0.34 -18.90
CA ASP A 55 -3.38 -0.98 -18.28
C ASP A 55 -2.05 -1.28 -17.58
N LEU A 56 -0.94 -0.84 -18.19
CA LEU A 56 0.37 -0.90 -17.55
C LEU A 56 0.42 -0.05 -16.27
N VAL A 57 -0.06 1.20 -16.33
CA VAL A 57 -0.10 2.08 -15.15
C VAL A 57 -0.96 1.45 -14.04
N SER A 58 -2.11 0.87 -14.37
CA SER A 58 -2.94 0.13 -13.40
C SER A 58 -2.17 -1.03 -12.77
N SER A 59 -1.50 -1.84 -13.58
CA SER A 59 -0.71 -2.99 -13.11
C SER A 59 0.43 -2.58 -12.17
N VAL A 60 1.11 -1.46 -12.46
CA VAL A 60 2.14 -0.89 -11.58
C VAL A 60 1.53 -0.41 -10.25
N LEU A 61 0.37 0.24 -10.29
CA LEU A 61 -0.34 0.68 -9.09
C LEU A 61 -0.81 -0.51 -8.24
N ASP A 62 -1.13 -1.67 -8.83
CA ASP A 62 -1.41 -2.93 -8.12
C ASP A 62 -0.19 -3.45 -7.35
N VAL A 63 0.98 -3.46 -7.98
CA VAL A 63 2.24 -3.80 -7.29
C VAL A 63 2.49 -2.88 -6.10
N PHE A 64 2.25 -1.57 -6.27
CA PHE A 64 2.47 -0.59 -5.22
C PHE A 64 1.63 -0.88 -3.96
N VAL A 65 0.38 -1.33 -4.12
CA VAL A 65 -0.45 -1.75 -2.96
C VAL A 65 0.11 -2.94 -2.24
N ILE A 66 0.59 -3.95 -2.98
CA ILE A 66 1.18 -5.14 -2.35
C ILE A 66 2.45 -4.75 -1.58
N ILE A 67 3.29 -3.85 -2.12
CA ILE A 67 4.48 -3.34 -1.44
C ILE A 67 4.11 -2.59 -0.15
N GLU A 68 3.08 -1.73 -0.18
CA GLU A 68 2.64 -0.96 0.98
C GLU A 68 2.09 -1.86 2.10
N LEU A 69 1.25 -2.82 1.73
CA LEU A 69 0.78 -3.84 2.66
C LEU A 69 1.97 -4.60 3.24
N PHE A 70 2.92 -5.02 2.41
CA PHE A 70 4.10 -5.76 2.84
C PHE A 70 4.93 -4.94 3.84
N SER A 71 5.15 -3.66 3.58
CA SER A 71 5.82 -2.73 4.50
C SER A 71 5.12 -2.68 5.87
N THR A 72 3.78 -2.61 5.86
CA THR A 72 2.96 -2.59 7.09
C THR A 72 3.10 -3.89 7.88
N PHE A 73 3.05 -5.03 7.21
CA PHE A 73 3.24 -6.34 7.84
C PHE A 73 4.65 -6.50 8.40
N VAL A 74 5.70 -6.16 7.63
CA VAL A 74 7.09 -6.23 8.10
C VAL A 74 7.31 -5.32 9.31
N GLN A 75 6.72 -4.13 9.33
CA GLN A 75 6.79 -3.24 10.49
C GLN A 75 6.09 -3.83 11.72
N TYR A 76 4.93 -4.47 11.54
CA TYR A 76 4.26 -5.21 12.62
C TYR A 76 5.17 -6.32 13.19
N VAL A 77 5.80 -7.11 12.33
CA VAL A 77 6.73 -8.18 12.75
C VAL A 77 7.93 -7.60 13.51
N LYS A 78 8.51 -6.51 13.02
CA LYS A 78 9.73 -5.93 13.59
C LYS A 78 9.55 -5.33 14.97
N VAL A 79 8.39 -4.72 15.25
CA VAL A 79 8.17 -3.94 16.48
C VAL A 79 7.18 -4.64 17.43
N ARG A 80 6.50 -5.72 16.99
CA ARG A 80 5.35 -6.37 17.66
C ARG A 80 4.25 -5.40 18.10
N ARG A 81 4.31 -4.15 17.64
CA ARG A 81 3.35 -3.07 17.88
C ARG A 81 3.36 -2.15 16.67
N VAL A 82 2.17 -1.73 16.25
CA VAL A 82 2.04 -0.75 15.19
C VAL A 82 1.91 0.63 15.81
N ARG A 83 2.80 1.58 15.45
CA ARG A 83 2.70 2.96 15.92
C ARG A 83 1.57 3.66 15.16
N LEU A 84 0.66 4.34 15.86
CA LEU A 84 -0.49 5.00 15.22
C LEU A 84 -0.04 6.02 14.15
N SER A 85 1.01 6.81 14.43
CA SER A 85 1.54 7.79 13.47
C SER A 85 2.01 7.16 12.16
N MET A 86 2.60 5.96 12.26
CA MET A 86 3.11 5.19 11.13
C MET A 86 1.96 4.58 10.32
N LEU A 87 0.90 4.11 10.98
CA LEU A 87 -0.32 3.69 10.29
C LEU A 87 -0.97 4.82 9.51
N ILE A 88 -1.03 6.04 10.08
CA ILE A 88 -1.62 7.19 9.40
C ILE A 88 -0.80 7.52 8.13
N ASP A 89 0.53 7.48 8.21
CA ASP A 89 1.41 7.72 7.06
C ASP A 89 1.18 6.70 5.93
N VAL A 90 1.21 5.40 6.27
CA VAL A 90 0.96 4.29 5.33
C VAL A 90 -0.44 4.39 4.74
N THR A 91 -1.45 4.67 5.57
CA THR A 91 -2.86 4.78 5.11
C THR A 91 -3.03 5.97 4.17
N ALA A 92 -2.37 7.11 4.44
CA ALA A 92 -2.43 8.26 3.53
C ALA A 92 -1.84 7.92 2.15
N VAL A 93 -0.70 7.22 2.11
CA VAL A 93 -0.09 6.72 0.86
C VAL A 93 -1.02 5.73 0.15
N PHE A 94 -1.69 4.85 0.90
CA PHE A 94 -2.66 3.91 0.36
C PHE A 94 -3.86 4.60 -0.29
N VAL A 95 -4.45 5.62 0.37
CA VAL A 95 -5.58 6.37 -0.21
C VAL A 95 -5.15 7.20 -1.41
N LEU A 96 -3.94 7.78 -1.40
CA LEU A 96 -3.37 8.44 -2.59
C LEU A 96 -3.29 7.46 -3.76
N ARG A 97 -2.80 6.24 -3.53
CA ARG A 97 -2.75 5.21 -4.57
C ARG A 97 -4.14 4.89 -5.08
N ASP A 98 -5.10 4.67 -4.19
CA ASP A 98 -6.45 4.29 -4.58
C ASP A 98 -7.10 5.38 -5.45
N MET A 99 -6.75 6.64 -5.17
CA MET A 99 -7.16 7.79 -5.99
C MET A 99 -6.53 7.74 -7.38
N LEU A 100 -5.24 7.38 -7.48
CA LEU A 100 -4.56 7.17 -8.76
C LEU A 100 -5.16 6.01 -9.54
N VAL A 101 -5.47 4.89 -8.88
CA VAL A 101 -6.13 3.75 -9.56
C VAL A 101 -7.51 4.13 -10.05
N THR A 102 -8.30 4.84 -9.26
CA THR A 102 -9.62 5.32 -9.70
C THR A 102 -9.49 6.26 -10.91
N LEU A 103 -8.49 7.14 -10.90
CA LEU A 103 -8.26 8.13 -11.97
C LEU A 103 -7.76 7.48 -13.27
N TYR A 104 -6.92 6.45 -13.17
CA TYR A 104 -6.33 5.78 -14.33
C TYR A 104 -7.06 4.48 -14.73
N GLY A 105 -7.90 3.89 -13.88
CA GLY A 105 -8.56 2.58 -14.07
C GLY A 105 -9.94 2.62 -14.72
N GLN A 106 -10.34 3.74 -15.34
CA GLN A 106 -11.64 3.96 -16.01
C GLN A 106 -12.90 4.00 -15.13
N THR A 107 -12.81 3.84 -13.81
CA THR A 107 -13.97 3.94 -12.91
C THR A 107 -14.20 5.40 -12.51
N PHE A 108 -14.73 6.21 -13.43
CA PHE A 108 -15.05 7.62 -13.18
C PHE A 108 -16.39 7.80 -12.46
N GLU A 109 -16.55 7.15 -11.31
CA GLU A 109 -17.57 7.57 -10.37
C GLU A 109 -17.04 8.80 -9.62
N THR A 110 -17.46 9.99 -10.06
CA THR A 110 -17.07 11.26 -9.43
C THR A 110 -17.36 11.27 -7.92
N SER A 111 -18.37 10.52 -7.48
CA SER A 111 -18.69 10.24 -6.08
C SER A 111 -17.52 9.61 -5.33
N GLN A 112 -16.92 8.54 -5.87
CA GLN A 112 -15.80 7.82 -5.27
C GLN A 112 -14.57 8.72 -5.14
N LEU A 113 -14.26 9.50 -6.17
CA LEU A 113 -13.11 10.40 -6.16
C LEU A 113 -13.23 11.46 -5.05
N ILE A 114 -14.43 12.01 -4.84
CA ILE A 114 -14.71 12.98 -3.77
C ILE A 114 -14.55 12.33 -2.40
N VAL A 115 -15.02 11.08 -2.21
CA VAL A 115 -14.86 10.35 -0.95
C VAL A 115 -13.38 10.11 -0.65
N LEU A 116 -12.59 9.67 -1.63
CA LEU A 116 -11.15 9.46 -1.45
C LEU A 116 -10.41 10.76 -1.14
N ALA A 117 -10.76 11.86 -1.82
CA ALA A 117 -10.18 13.18 -1.54
C ALA A 117 -10.51 13.65 -0.11
N LEU A 118 -11.76 13.48 0.33
CA LEU A 118 -12.19 13.82 1.68
C LEU A 118 -11.47 12.95 2.73
N LEU A 119 -11.33 11.65 2.47
CA LEU A 119 -10.59 10.72 3.33
C LEU A 119 -9.12 11.14 3.46
N LEU A 120 -8.48 11.55 2.36
CA LEU A 120 -7.11 12.07 2.39
C LEU A 120 -6.98 13.33 3.24
N ILE A 121 -7.90 14.28 3.10
CA ILE A 121 -7.89 15.51 3.91
C ILE A 121 -7.97 15.16 5.39
N VAL A 122 -8.86 14.23 5.78
CA VAL A 122 -8.98 13.78 7.17
C VAL A 122 -7.69 13.13 7.67
N LEU A 123 -7.04 12.29 6.87
CA LEU A 123 -5.77 11.64 7.23
C LEU A 123 -4.62 12.65 7.38
N VAL A 124 -4.51 13.63 6.49
CA VAL A 124 -3.51 14.70 6.58
C VAL A 124 -3.72 15.57 7.82
N ILE A 125 -4.97 15.90 8.15
CA ILE A 125 -5.30 16.61 9.39
C ILE A 125 -4.93 15.76 10.62
N ALA A 126 -5.31 14.48 10.63
CA ALA A 126 -4.97 13.57 11.73
C ALA A 126 -3.45 13.43 11.92
N ARG A 127 -2.70 13.34 10.82
CA ARG A 127 -1.23 13.31 10.84
C ARG A 127 -0.65 14.60 11.41
N SER A 128 -1.19 15.74 11.01
CA SER A 128 -0.77 17.05 11.48
C SER A 128 -0.98 17.17 12.99
N ILE A 129 -2.18 16.83 13.49
CA ILE A 129 -2.50 16.84 14.93
C ILE A 129 -1.56 15.93 15.72
N THR A 130 -1.26 14.73 15.21
CA THR A 130 -0.34 13.79 15.85
C THR A 130 1.09 14.34 15.93
N GLY A 131 1.51 15.16 14.97
CA GLY A 131 2.80 15.86 15.00
C GLY A 131 2.84 17.03 15.98
N PHE A 132 1.73 17.76 16.15
CA PHE A 132 1.62 18.89 17.07
C PHE A 132 1.46 18.49 18.54
N PHE A 133 0.94 17.29 18.83
CA PHE A 133 0.87 16.72 20.18
C PHE A 133 1.87 15.58 20.35
N PRO A 134 3.18 15.86 20.49
CA PRO A 134 4.13 14.82 20.88
C PRO A 134 3.72 14.26 22.26
N PRO A 135 3.76 12.93 22.47
CA PRO A 135 3.40 12.33 23.74
C PRO A 135 4.24 12.98 24.85
N LYS A 136 3.56 13.59 25.82
CA LYS A 136 4.15 14.23 26.99
C LYS A 136 5.14 13.25 27.61
N SER A 137 6.44 13.51 27.43
CA SER A 137 7.48 12.76 28.13
C SER A 137 7.24 13.00 29.61
N TRP A 138 6.86 11.92 30.31
CA TRP A 138 6.74 11.91 31.75
C TRP A 138 8.18 12.05 32.27
N LYS A 139 8.60 13.29 32.48
CA LYS A 139 9.82 13.60 33.25
C LYS A 139 9.56 13.06 34.65
N GLU A 140 10.16 11.93 34.96
CA GLU A 140 10.41 11.49 36.32
C GLU A 140 11.11 12.65 37.05
N SER A 141 10.53 13.05 38.18
CA SER A 141 11.01 14.09 39.08
C SER A 141 12.26 13.65 39.82
#